data_AF-A0ABD0NZN0-F1
#
_entry.id   AF-A0ABD0NZN0-F1
#
_cell.length_a   1.000
_cell.length_b   1.000
_cell.length_c   1.000
_cell.angle_alpha   90.00
_cell.angle_beta   90.00
_cell.angle_gamma   90.00
#
_symmetry.space_group_name_H-M   'P 1'
#
loop_
_entity.id
_entity.type
_entity.pdbx_description
1 polymer ?
#
loop_
_entity_poly.entity_id
_entity_poly.type
_entity_poly.pdbx_seq_one_letter_code
_entity_poly.pdbx_strand_id
1 'polypeptide(L)'
;SRHGYNRPEQPWPHFSDPLQHFSPWDHSDTEEYNVHISPRQKRDVNSSVYKGKRCRMQSCFDFSLCQRNGFKVYVYPQQKGEKISESYQNILSTIEGSRFYTSDPSQACLFVLSLDTLDRDQLSPQYVHNLKTKVQSLPLWNNGRNHLIFNLYSGTWPDYTEDLGFDIGQAMLAKASISTENFRPNFDVSIPLFSKEHPRTGGDRGYLKYNTIPPFRKYMLVFKGKRYLTGIGSDTRNALYHVHNAEDVVLLTTCKHGKDWQKHKDARCDKDNAEYDK
;
A
#
# COMPACT_ATOMS: atom_id res chain seq x y z
N SER A 1 51.23 -17.67 16.93
CA SER A 1 50.42 -17.15 18.04
C SER A 1 49.50 -16.05 17.55
N ARG A 2 48.19 -16.32 17.40
CA ARG A 2 47.19 -15.32 17.00
C ARG A 2 46.41 -14.89 18.24
N HIS A 3 46.56 -13.62 18.64
CA HIS A 3 45.74 -13.01 19.68
C HIS A 3 44.37 -12.65 19.11
N GLY A 4 43.31 -13.25 19.66
CA GLY A 4 41.92 -12.88 19.42
C GLY A 4 41.45 -11.87 20.48
N TYR A 5 40.98 -10.70 20.04
CA TYR A 5 40.28 -9.74 20.88
C TYR A 5 38.78 -10.06 20.85
N ASN A 6 38.24 -10.56 21.98
CA ASN A 6 36.80 -10.65 22.21
C ASN A 6 36.26 -9.27 22.63
N ARG A 7 35.39 -8.68 21.81
CA ARG A 7 34.53 -7.55 22.23
C ARG A 7 33.21 -8.15 22.75
N PRO A 8 32.71 -7.76 23.93
CA PRO A 8 31.42 -8.25 24.42
C PRO A 8 30.26 -7.68 23.59
N GLU A 9 29.32 -8.54 23.22
CA GLU A 9 28.06 -8.18 22.58
C GLU A 9 27.24 -7.29 23.53
N GLN A 10 26.97 -6.04 23.13
CA GLN A 10 25.96 -5.21 23.79
C GLN A 10 24.58 -5.61 23.24
N PRO A 11 23.64 -6.08 24.07
CA PRO A 11 22.28 -6.35 23.63
C PRO A 11 21.57 -5.06 23.24
N TRP A 12 20.69 -5.15 22.23
CA TRP A 12 19.79 -4.07 21.85
C TRP A 12 18.93 -3.63 23.05
N PRO A 13 18.70 -2.33 23.27
CA PRO A 13 17.80 -1.86 24.30
C PRO A 13 16.39 -2.42 24.05
N HIS A 14 15.85 -3.14 25.04
CA HIS A 14 14.47 -3.57 25.05
C HIS A 14 13.58 -2.36 25.35
N PHE A 15 12.88 -1.87 24.33
CA PHE A 15 11.80 -0.91 24.52
C PHE A 15 10.54 -1.69 24.95
N SER A 16 10.32 -1.80 26.25
CA SER A 16 9.14 -2.44 26.86
C SER A 16 7.90 -1.54 26.89
N ASP A 17 8.06 -0.25 26.57
CA ASP A 17 6.97 0.71 26.63
C ASP A 17 6.25 0.79 25.28
N PRO A 18 4.90 0.67 25.26
CA PRO A 18 4.12 0.98 24.08
C PRO A 18 4.40 2.43 23.68
N LEU A 19 4.79 2.66 22.42
CA LEU A 19 4.89 4.01 21.87
C LEU A 19 3.53 4.69 22.03
N GLN A 20 3.49 5.81 22.79
CA GLN A 20 2.27 6.60 22.91
C GLN A 20 1.82 7.05 21.52
N HIS A 21 0.53 6.89 21.25
CA HIS A 21 -0.07 7.37 20.01
C HIS A 21 0.19 8.87 19.89
N PHE A 22 0.74 9.33 18.77
CA PHE A 22 0.83 10.76 18.48
C PHE A 22 -0.60 11.29 18.25
N SER A 23 -1.25 11.71 19.34
CA SER A 23 -2.59 12.31 19.44
C SER A 23 -3.80 11.40 19.09
N PRO A 24 -4.96 11.61 19.73
CA PRO A 24 -6.25 11.22 19.17
C PRO A 24 -6.48 12.06 17.91
N TRP A 25 -6.79 11.41 16.81
CA TRP A 25 -7.29 12.08 15.62
C TRP A 25 -8.71 12.57 15.95
N ASP A 26 -8.96 13.88 15.90
CA ASP A 26 -10.33 14.37 15.95
C ASP A 26 -11.04 13.88 14.68
N HIS A 27 -12.04 13.02 14.86
CA HIS A 27 -12.80 12.36 13.79
C HIS A 27 -13.65 13.31 12.93
N SER A 28 -13.56 14.63 13.14
CA SER A 28 -14.40 15.63 12.47
C SER A 28 -14.09 15.80 10.98
N ASP A 29 -12.85 15.58 10.56
CA ASP A 29 -12.44 15.99 9.22
C ASP A 29 -12.89 15.01 8.14
N THR A 30 -13.09 13.74 8.47
CA THR A 30 -13.46 12.71 7.48
C THR A 30 -14.84 12.88 6.84
N GLU A 31 -15.74 13.68 7.41
CA GLU A 31 -17.11 13.81 6.89
C GLU A 31 -17.21 14.72 5.64
N GLU A 32 -16.29 15.68 5.48
CA GLU A 32 -16.37 16.71 4.43
C GLU A 32 -15.78 16.29 3.07
N TYR A 33 -14.94 15.25 3.02
CA TYR A 33 -14.16 14.89 1.82
C TYR A 33 -14.91 14.07 0.74
N ASN A 34 -16.20 13.79 0.93
CA ASN A 34 -16.99 12.92 0.04
C ASN A 34 -17.90 13.73 -0.93
N VAL A 35 -17.40 14.82 -1.51
CA VAL A 35 -18.23 15.75 -2.30
C VAL A 35 -18.57 15.22 -3.71
N HIS A 36 -17.86 14.21 -4.21
CA HIS A 36 -18.00 13.75 -5.62
C HIS A 36 -18.77 12.44 -5.83
N ILE A 37 -19.37 11.86 -4.78
CA ILE A 37 -20.07 10.58 -4.88
C ILE A 37 -21.57 10.78 -4.67
N SER A 38 -22.40 10.23 -5.57
CA SER A 38 -23.85 10.33 -5.42
C SER A 38 -24.32 9.70 -4.08
N PRO A 39 -25.37 10.21 -3.43
CA PRO A 39 -25.84 9.68 -2.14
C PRO A 39 -26.18 8.18 -2.16
N ARG A 40 -26.58 7.65 -3.32
CA ARG A 40 -26.82 6.21 -3.52
C ARG A 40 -25.53 5.40 -3.53
N GLN A 41 -24.50 5.86 -4.26
CA GLN A 41 -23.19 5.22 -4.25
C GLN A 41 -22.55 5.26 -2.86
N LYS A 42 -22.68 6.36 -2.12
CA LYS A 42 -22.16 6.49 -0.75
C LYS A 42 -22.80 5.48 0.22
N ARG A 43 -24.11 5.22 0.09
CA ARG A 43 -24.82 4.21 0.92
C ARG A 43 -24.41 2.77 0.60
N ASP A 44 -24.31 2.43 -0.69
CA ASP A 44 -23.89 1.10 -1.12
C ASP A 44 -22.46 0.78 -0.62
N VAL A 45 -21.54 1.74 -0.79
CA VAL A 45 -20.15 1.65 -0.33
C VAL A 45 -20.09 1.54 1.20
N ASN A 46 -20.83 2.36 1.94
CA ASN A 46 -20.83 2.24 3.40
C ASN A 46 -21.33 0.86 3.85
N SER A 47 -22.46 0.37 3.29
CA SER A 47 -23.01 -0.94 3.67
C SER A 47 -22.05 -2.10 3.38
N SER A 48 -21.26 -1.98 2.31
CA SER A 48 -20.28 -2.97 1.90
C SER A 48 -18.99 -2.89 2.71
N VAL A 49 -18.51 -1.69 3.05
CA VAL A 49 -17.42 -1.49 4.02
C VAL A 49 -17.78 -2.15 5.35
N TYR A 50 -19.02 -2.00 5.83
CA TYR A 50 -19.49 -2.70 7.04
C TYR A 50 -19.51 -4.23 6.90
N LYS A 51 -19.89 -4.78 5.73
CA LYS A 51 -19.84 -6.24 5.47
C LYS A 51 -18.40 -6.75 5.33
N GLY A 52 -17.55 -6.02 4.62
CA GLY A 52 -16.15 -6.33 4.38
C GLY A 52 -15.32 -6.29 5.66
N LYS A 53 -15.56 -5.33 6.57
CA LYS A 53 -14.87 -5.21 7.87
C LYS A 53 -15.00 -6.46 8.76
N ARG A 54 -16.09 -7.22 8.61
CA ARG A 54 -16.34 -8.47 9.35
C ARG A 54 -15.73 -9.70 8.69
N CYS A 55 -15.16 -9.58 7.49
CA CYS A 55 -14.54 -10.72 6.83
C CYS A 55 -13.27 -11.17 7.54
N ARG A 56 -13.16 -12.49 7.68
CA ARG A 56 -12.00 -13.23 8.16
C ARG A 56 -11.83 -14.46 7.27
N MET A 57 -10.69 -15.12 7.34
CA MET A 57 -10.41 -16.28 6.50
C MET A 57 -11.51 -17.33 6.62
N GLN A 58 -11.93 -17.66 7.84
CA GLN A 58 -12.95 -18.67 8.10
C GLN A 58 -14.36 -18.29 7.63
N SER A 59 -14.66 -17.00 7.42
CA SER A 59 -16.02 -16.54 7.08
C SER A 59 -16.17 -16.16 5.62
N CYS A 60 -15.13 -15.59 5.01
CA CYS A 60 -15.18 -15.00 3.67
C CYS A 60 -14.26 -15.69 2.64
N PHE A 61 -13.41 -16.62 3.07
CA PHE A 61 -12.58 -17.44 2.18
C PHE A 61 -13.05 -18.90 2.22
N ASP A 62 -13.22 -19.52 1.07
CA ASP A 62 -13.55 -20.94 0.93
C ASP A 62 -12.27 -21.77 0.76
N PHE A 63 -11.86 -22.42 1.85
CA PHE A 63 -10.70 -23.29 1.88
C PHE A 63 -10.90 -24.62 1.15
N SER A 64 -12.14 -25.04 0.88
CA SER A 64 -12.42 -26.34 0.28
C SER A 64 -11.86 -26.44 -1.14
N LEU A 65 -11.81 -25.32 -1.87
CA LEU A 65 -11.20 -25.22 -3.21
C LEU A 65 -9.69 -25.51 -3.15
N CYS A 66 -9.00 -24.92 -2.16
CA CYS A 66 -7.58 -25.15 -1.93
C CYS A 66 -7.28 -26.59 -1.50
N GLN A 67 -8.13 -27.16 -0.65
CA GLN A 67 -7.95 -28.53 -0.16
C GLN A 67 -8.12 -29.56 -1.28
N ARG A 68 -9.07 -29.32 -2.20
CA ARG A 68 -9.36 -30.22 -3.31
C ARG A 68 -8.31 -30.18 -4.41
N ASN A 69 -7.87 -28.98 -4.81
CA ASN A 69 -7.08 -28.78 -6.03
C ASN A 69 -5.63 -28.34 -5.76
N GLY A 70 -5.27 -28.14 -4.48
CA GLY A 70 -4.06 -27.43 -4.08
C GLY A 70 -4.22 -25.90 -4.17
N PHE A 71 -3.18 -25.18 -3.76
CA PHE A 71 -3.17 -23.71 -3.88
C PHE A 71 -2.85 -23.30 -5.32
N LYS A 72 -3.90 -23.06 -6.11
CA LYS A 72 -3.80 -22.54 -7.49
C LYS A 72 -4.46 -21.18 -7.62
N VAL A 73 -3.91 -20.33 -8.48
CA VAL A 73 -4.34 -18.95 -8.74
C VAL A 73 -4.78 -18.82 -10.19
N TYR A 74 -6.00 -18.37 -10.40
CA TYR A 74 -6.53 -18.00 -11.71
C TYR A 74 -6.49 -16.49 -11.89
N VAL A 75 -6.00 -16.06 -13.04
CA VAL A 75 -6.03 -14.66 -13.46
C VAL A 75 -7.13 -14.53 -14.51
N TYR A 76 -8.03 -13.56 -14.34
CA TYR A 76 -9.08 -13.31 -15.34
C TYR A 76 -8.47 -12.95 -16.70
N PRO A 77 -9.12 -13.29 -17.82
CA PRO A 77 -8.66 -12.87 -19.13
C PRO A 77 -8.85 -11.37 -19.30
N GLN A 78 -7.84 -10.70 -19.89
CA GLN A 78 -7.92 -9.28 -20.19
C GLN A 78 -9.10 -8.99 -21.13
N GLN A 79 -9.91 -8.00 -20.74
CA GLN A 79 -11.07 -7.56 -21.51
C GLN A 79 -10.62 -6.65 -22.67
N LYS A 80 -11.24 -6.81 -23.84
CA LYS A 80 -10.92 -5.99 -25.01
C LYS A 80 -11.17 -4.50 -24.72
N GLY A 81 -10.17 -3.66 -24.99
CA GLY A 81 -10.25 -2.20 -24.81
C GLY A 81 -9.85 -1.69 -23.44
N GLU A 82 -9.62 -2.57 -22.46
CA GLU A 82 -9.11 -2.17 -21.14
C GLU A 82 -7.60 -2.02 -21.18
N LYS A 83 -7.13 -0.82 -20.83
CA LYS A 83 -5.71 -0.53 -20.63
C LYS A 83 -5.29 -0.96 -19.23
N ILE A 84 -4.10 -1.53 -19.13
CA ILE A 84 -3.49 -1.97 -17.88
C ILE A 84 -2.15 -1.24 -17.74
N SER A 85 -1.83 -0.74 -16.55
CA SER A 85 -0.53 -0.14 -16.27
C SER A 85 0.57 -1.21 -16.33
N GLU A 86 1.78 -0.81 -16.69
CA GLU A 86 2.94 -1.72 -16.71
C GLU A 86 3.15 -2.39 -15.35
N SER A 87 2.97 -1.65 -14.26
CA SER A 87 3.10 -2.19 -12.90
C SER A 87 2.07 -3.28 -12.61
N TYR A 88 0.80 -3.11 -13.00
CA TYR A 88 -0.20 -4.16 -12.82
C TYR A 88 0.03 -5.35 -13.75
N GLN A 89 0.43 -5.09 -15.00
CA GLN A 89 0.82 -6.14 -15.95
C GLN A 89 1.98 -6.98 -15.38
N ASN A 90 2.96 -6.35 -14.73
CA ASN A 90 4.06 -7.05 -14.08
C ASN A 90 3.59 -7.95 -12.94
N ILE A 91 2.60 -7.52 -12.14
CA ILE A 91 1.98 -8.36 -11.10
C ILE A 91 1.30 -9.57 -11.73
N LEU A 92 0.42 -9.36 -12.70
CA LEU A 92 -0.30 -10.45 -13.37
C LEU A 92 0.66 -11.45 -14.01
N SER A 93 1.63 -10.95 -14.78
CA SER A 93 2.61 -11.78 -15.47
C SER A 93 3.52 -12.56 -14.51
N THR A 94 3.75 -12.04 -13.30
CA THR A 94 4.50 -12.74 -12.25
C THR A 94 3.68 -13.87 -11.65
N ILE A 95 2.37 -13.67 -11.46
CA ILE A 95 1.45 -14.72 -11.01
C ILE A 95 1.37 -15.82 -12.07
N GLU A 96 1.13 -15.45 -13.33
CA GLU A 96 1.01 -16.37 -14.47
C GLU A 96 2.28 -17.19 -14.71
N GLY A 97 3.46 -16.61 -14.47
CA GLY A 97 4.74 -17.31 -14.56
C GLY A 97 5.08 -18.20 -13.35
N SER A 98 4.26 -18.18 -12.30
CA SER A 98 4.51 -18.94 -11.07
C SER A 98 3.98 -20.37 -11.16
N ARG A 99 4.54 -21.27 -10.33
CA ARG A 99 4.02 -22.65 -10.17
C ARG A 99 2.58 -22.75 -9.66
N PHE A 100 2.02 -21.64 -9.17
CA PHE A 100 0.68 -21.60 -8.61
C PHE A 100 -0.37 -21.24 -9.67
N TYR A 101 0.04 -20.76 -10.85
CA TYR A 101 -0.92 -20.38 -11.89
C TYR A 101 -1.72 -21.56 -12.43
N THR A 102 -2.99 -21.31 -12.76
CA THR A 102 -3.84 -22.21 -13.56
C THR A 102 -4.65 -21.40 -14.57
N SER A 103 -4.76 -21.92 -15.80
CA SER A 103 -5.67 -21.40 -16.83
C SER A 103 -7.10 -21.91 -16.68
N ASP A 104 -7.31 -22.96 -15.88
CA ASP A 104 -8.62 -23.54 -15.60
C ASP A 104 -9.17 -22.97 -14.28
N PRO A 105 -10.25 -22.16 -14.30
CA PRO A 105 -10.82 -21.57 -13.11
C PRO A 105 -11.46 -22.60 -12.17
N SER A 106 -11.84 -23.80 -12.67
CA SER A 106 -12.43 -24.85 -11.82
C SER A 106 -11.41 -25.50 -10.87
N GLN A 107 -10.12 -25.34 -11.18
CA GLN A 107 -9.00 -25.81 -10.36
C GLN A 107 -8.46 -24.73 -9.43
N ALA A 108 -8.90 -23.49 -9.58
CA ALA A 108 -8.36 -22.37 -8.84
C ALA A 108 -8.94 -22.31 -7.43
N CYS A 109 -8.08 -21.96 -6.47
CA CYS A 109 -8.50 -21.58 -5.13
C CYS A 109 -8.55 -20.07 -4.95
N LEU A 110 -7.71 -19.31 -5.66
CA LEU A 110 -7.64 -17.86 -5.58
C LEU A 110 -7.85 -17.25 -6.97
N PHE A 111 -8.56 -16.11 -7.01
CA PHE A 111 -8.89 -15.39 -8.23
C PHE A 111 -8.30 -13.98 -8.18
N VAL A 112 -7.65 -13.56 -9.27
CA VAL A 112 -7.07 -12.22 -9.43
C VAL A 112 -7.64 -11.56 -10.67
N LEU A 113 -8.21 -10.37 -10.50
CA LEU A 113 -8.81 -9.60 -11.58
C LEU A 113 -7.77 -9.22 -12.64
N SER A 114 -8.22 -9.03 -13.88
CA SER A 114 -7.42 -8.40 -14.95
C SER A 114 -7.73 -6.91 -15.12
N LEU A 115 -8.43 -6.32 -14.14
CA LEU A 115 -8.82 -4.92 -14.12
C LEU A 115 -7.85 -4.19 -13.21
N ASP A 116 -7.19 -3.16 -13.72
CA ASP A 116 -6.18 -2.44 -12.95
C ASP A 116 -6.82 -1.67 -11.78
N THR A 117 -6.50 -2.11 -10.56
CA THR A 117 -6.98 -1.51 -9.31
C THR A 117 -5.86 -0.83 -8.51
N LEU A 118 -4.64 -0.74 -9.07
CA LEU A 118 -3.49 -0.22 -8.34
C LEU A 118 -3.66 1.25 -7.98
N ASP A 119 -4.23 2.04 -8.88
CA ASP A 119 -4.38 3.48 -8.74
C ASP A 119 -5.85 3.87 -8.76
N ARG A 120 -6.35 4.31 -7.60
CA ARG A 120 -7.75 4.73 -7.41
C ARG A 120 -7.89 6.24 -7.25
N ASP A 121 -6.84 6.99 -7.58
CA ASP A 121 -6.94 8.43 -7.77
C ASP A 121 -7.69 8.73 -9.08
N GLN A 122 -8.82 9.45 -9.01
CA GLN A 122 -9.64 9.80 -10.18
C GLN A 122 -8.91 10.67 -11.20
N LEU A 123 -7.86 11.38 -10.78
CA LEU A 123 -7.02 12.21 -11.66
C LEU A 123 -5.90 11.39 -12.33
N SER A 124 -5.70 10.13 -11.91
CA SER A 124 -4.67 9.29 -12.49
C SER A 124 -5.03 8.88 -13.92
N PRO A 125 -4.07 8.93 -14.87
CA PRO A 125 -4.28 8.38 -16.20
C PRO A 125 -4.49 6.85 -16.20
N GLN A 126 -4.18 6.18 -15.08
CA GLN A 126 -4.40 4.75 -14.89
C GLN A 126 -5.73 4.43 -14.19
N TYR A 127 -6.55 5.45 -13.90
CA TYR A 127 -7.83 5.24 -13.23
C TYR A 127 -8.81 4.48 -14.12
N VAL A 128 -9.17 3.27 -13.68
CA VAL A 128 -10.20 2.48 -14.36
C VAL A 128 -11.59 3.00 -13.98
N HIS A 129 -12.27 3.64 -14.95
CA HIS A 129 -13.67 4.07 -14.83
C HIS A 129 -14.65 2.89 -14.89
N ASN A 130 -15.85 3.09 -14.32
CA ASN A 130 -16.94 2.12 -14.28
C ASN A 130 -16.53 0.75 -13.71
N LEU A 131 -15.55 0.74 -12.80
CA LEU A 131 -14.97 -0.49 -12.24
C LEU A 131 -16.03 -1.37 -11.55
N LYS A 132 -16.99 -0.76 -10.82
CA LYS A 132 -18.13 -1.49 -10.20
C LYS A 132 -18.87 -2.34 -11.24
N THR A 133 -19.30 -1.75 -12.35
CA THR A 133 -20.04 -2.45 -13.41
C THR A 133 -19.18 -3.52 -14.06
N LYS A 134 -17.90 -3.23 -14.32
CA LYS A 134 -16.97 -4.20 -14.90
C LYS A 134 -16.80 -5.43 -14.01
N VAL A 135 -16.51 -5.23 -12.73
CA VAL A 135 -16.37 -6.32 -11.74
C VAL A 135 -17.66 -7.12 -11.59
N GLN A 136 -18.81 -6.45 -11.51
CA GLN A 136 -20.12 -7.12 -11.39
C GLN A 136 -20.50 -7.93 -12.63
N SER A 137 -19.96 -7.57 -13.80
CA SER A 137 -20.17 -8.34 -15.03
C SER A 137 -19.32 -9.62 -15.13
N LEU A 138 -18.33 -9.80 -14.23
CA LEU A 138 -17.46 -10.96 -14.23
C LEU A 138 -18.22 -12.18 -13.68
N PRO A 139 -18.30 -13.30 -14.44
CA PRO A 139 -19.13 -14.45 -14.08
C PRO A 139 -18.67 -15.17 -12.80
N LEU A 140 -17.37 -15.09 -12.49
CA LEU A 140 -16.76 -15.77 -11.35
C LEU A 140 -16.63 -14.88 -10.11
N TRP A 141 -17.09 -13.61 -10.15
CA TRP A 141 -16.83 -12.64 -9.06
C TRP A 141 -17.28 -13.11 -7.68
N ASN A 142 -18.39 -13.86 -7.60
CA ASN A 142 -18.88 -14.49 -6.37
C ASN A 142 -18.87 -13.56 -5.14
N ASN A 143 -19.30 -12.31 -5.34
CA ASN A 143 -19.27 -11.26 -4.33
C ASN A 143 -17.90 -11.10 -3.63
N GLY A 144 -16.81 -11.29 -4.37
CA GLY A 144 -15.43 -11.20 -3.90
C GLY A 144 -14.89 -12.43 -3.17
N ARG A 145 -15.68 -13.48 -2.93
CA ARG A 145 -15.18 -14.68 -2.23
C ARG A 145 -14.01 -15.28 -3.00
N ASN A 146 -12.91 -15.57 -2.29
CA ASN A 146 -11.66 -16.09 -2.86
C ASN A 146 -10.98 -15.15 -3.88
N HIS A 147 -11.31 -13.86 -3.90
CA HIS A 147 -10.62 -12.88 -4.75
C HIS A 147 -9.55 -12.12 -3.97
N LEU A 148 -8.46 -11.77 -4.66
CA LEU A 148 -7.43 -10.85 -4.17
C LEU A 148 -7.37 -9.61 -5.06
N ILE A 149 -7.49 -8.44 -4.45
CA ILE A 149 -7.40 -7.14 -5.10
C ILE A 149 -6.11 -6.45 -4.69
N PHE A 150 -5.44 -5.79 -5.64
CA PHE A 150 -4.22 -5.04 -5.37
C PHE A 150 -4.49 -3.54 -5.39
N ASN A 151 -3.99 -2.79 -4.41
CA ASN A 151 -4.03 -1.34 -4.41
C ASN A 151 -2.71 -0.76 -3.88
N LEU A 152 -2.08 0.13 -4.65
CA LEU A 152 -0.84 0.79 -4.25
C LEU A 152 -1.06 2.27 -3.95
N TYR A 153 -1.95 2.93 -4.70
CA TYR A 153 -2.21 4.35 -4.61
C TYR A 153 -3.67 4.59 -4.23
N SER A 154 -3.85 5.18 -3.05
CA SER A 154 -5.13 5.46 -2.40
C SER A 154 -5.55 6.93 -2.55
N GLY A 155 -5.25 7.53 -3.71
CA GLY A 155 -5.50 8.96 -3.97
C GLY A 155 -4.27 9.84 -3.79
N THR A 156 -4.42 11.10 -4.22
CA THR A 156 -3.45 12.18 -4.04
C THR A 156 -4.10 13.26 -3.18
N TRP A 157 -3.29 13.98 -2.39
CA TRP A 157 -3.76 15.14 -1.64
C TRP A 157 -4.58 16.11 -2.52
N PRO A 158 -5.72 16.65 -2.05
CA PRO A 158 -6.30 16.44 -0.72
C PRO A 158 -7.18 15.18 -0.58
N ASP A 159 -7.42 14.47 -1.68
CA ASP A 159 -8.43 13.41 -1.81
C ASP A 159 -7.88 12.00 -1.53
N TYR A 160 -7.16 11.83 -0.43
CA TYR A 160 -6.79 10.48 0.03
C TYR A 160 -8.05 9.72 0.45
N THR A 161 -8.25 8.52 -0.09
CA THR A 161 -9.40 7.69 0.24
C THR A 161 -8.99 6.24 0.47
N GLU A 162 -9.44 5.69 1.60
CA GLU A 162 -9.29 4.27 1.89
C GLU A 162 -10.22 3.40 1.03
N ASP A 163 -11.23 4.00 0.39
CA ASP A 163 -12.17 3.36 -0.51
C ASP A 163 -11.57 3.19 -1.91
N LEU A 164 -11.78 2.02 -2.51
CA LEU A 164 -11.39 1.72 -3.88
C LEU A 164 -12.38 2.27 -4.92
N GLY A 165 -13.47 2.88 -4.47
CA GLY A 165 -14.53 3.43 -5.33
C GLY A 165 -15.47 2.35 -5.88
N PHE A 166 -15.45 1.15 -5.30
CA PHE A 166 -16.39 0.07 -5.58
C PHE A 166 -16.46 -0.95 -4.42
N ASP A 167 -17.54 -1.72 -4.39
CA ASP A 167 -17.75 -2.78 -3.40
C ASP A 167 -16.89 -4.01 -3.72
N ILE A 168 -15.90 -4.29 -2.86
CA ILE A 168 -15.03 -5.47 -2.95
C ILE A 168 -15.63 -6.74 -2.33
N GLY A 169 -16.79 -6.63 -1.68
CA GLY A 169 -17.51 -7.72 -1.03
C GLY A 169 -16.64 -8.48 -0.02
N GLN A 170 -16.42 -9.75 -0.33
CA GLN A 170 -15.67 -10.72 0.46
C GLN A 170 -14.20 -10.86 0.02
N ALA A 171 -13.73 -10.02 -0.90
CA ALA A 171 -12.36 -10.10 -1.40
C ALA A 171 -11.34 -9.71 -0.33
N MET A 172 -10.18 -10.35 -0.39
CA MET A 172 -8.98 -9.96 0.32
C MET A 172 -8.33 -8.77 -0.39
N LEU A 173 -7.64 -7.92 0.38
CA LEU A 173 -7.00 -6.73 -0.13
C LEU A 173 -5.49 -6.79 0.12
N ALA A 174 -4.70 -6.80 -0.95
CA ALA A 174 -3.27 -6.55 -0.92
C ALA A 174 -3.03 -5.05 -1.14
N LYS A 175 -2.80 -4.30 -0.06
CA LYS A 175 -2.76 -2.84 -0.11
C LYS A 175 -1.51 -2.24 0.53
N ALA A 176 -0.95 -1.23 -0.15
CA ALA A 176 0.06 -0.35 0.42
C ALA A 176 -0.59 0.75 1.25
N SER A 177 0.07 1.13 2.35
CA SER A 177 -0.40 2.21 3.24
C SER A 177 -1.80 2.01 3.81
N ILE A 178 -2.26 0.77 4.00
CA ILE A 178 -3.54 0.48 4.63
C ILE A 178 -3.53 0.89 6.11
N SER A 179 -4.57 1.62 6.54
CA SER A 179 -4.75 1.97 7.96
C SER A 179 -4.98 0.72 8.82
N THR A 180 -4.45 0.72 10.04
CA THR A 180 -4.69 -0.34 11.04
C THR A 180 -6.18 -0.49 11.38
N GLU A 181 -6.98 0.56 11.22
CA GLU A 181 -8.43 0.54 11.45
C GLU A 181 -9.19 -0.25 10.37
N ASN A 182 -8.66 -0.30 9.14
CA ASN A 182 -9.30 -0.95 8.00
C ASN A 182 -8.65 -2.29 7.64
N PHE A 183 -7.38 -2.49 8.01
CA PHE A 183 -6.67 -3.74 7.80
C PHE A 183 -7.34 -4.89 8.55
N ARG A 184 -7.68 -5.98 7.85
CA ARG A 184 -8.26 -7.19 8.46
C ARG A 184 -7.14 -8.19 8.75
N PRO A 185 -6.74 -8.39 10.02
CA PRO A 185 -5.61 -9.26 10.35
C PRO A 185 -5.87 -10.69 9.88
N ASN A 186 -4.81 -11.32 9.36
CA ASN A 186 -4.82 -12.67 8.79
C ASN A 186 -5.74 -12.84 7.57
N PHE A 187 -6.27 -11.77 6.98
CA PHE A 187 -7.15 -11.81 5.81
C PHE A 187 -6.65 -10.89 4.69
N ASP A 188 -6.27 -9.66 5.04
CA ASP A 188 -5.62 -8.73 4.12
C ASP A 188 -4.10 -8.89 4.12
N VAL A 189 -3.45 -8.39 3.07
CA VAL A 189 -1.99 -8.44 2.90
C VAL A 189 -1.45 -7.02 2.84
N SER A 190 -0.65 -6.64 3.83
CA SER A 190 0.11 -5.39 3.75
C SER A 190 1.30 -5.58 2.81
N ILE A 191 1.34 -4.78 1.75
CA ILE A 191 2.43 -4.80 0.76
C ILE A 191 3.15 -3.45 0.75
N PRO A 192 4.46 -3.41 0.43
CA PRO A 192 5.15 -2.14 0.30
C PRO A 192 4.64 -1.37 -0.92
N LEU A 193 4.79 -0.04 -0.88
CA LEU A 193 4.52 0.81 -2.04
C LEU A 193 5.67 0.67 -3.04
N PHE A 194 5.39 0.08 -4.20
CA PHE A 194 6.35 -0.03 -5.30
C PHE A 194 6.25 1.21 -6.20
N SER A 195 7.39 1.74 -6.63
CA SER A 195 7.42 2.76 -7.68
C SER A 195 6.94 2.17 -9.01
N LYS A 196 6.48 3.03 -9.93
CA LYS A 196 5.98 2.58 -11.24
C LYS A 196 7.10 1.93 -12.06
N GLU A 197 8.33 2.37 -11.84
CA GLU A 197 9.57 1.92 -12.48
C GLU A 197 10.20 0.72 -11.76
N HIS A 198 9.52 0.13 -10.77
CA HIS A 198 10.06 -1.01 -10.05
C HIS A 198 10.27 -2.20 -10.99
N PRO A 199 11.49 -2.76 -11.09
CA PRO A 199 11.77 -3.81 -12.04
C PRO A 199 11.00 -5.08 -11.71
N ARG A 200 10.44 -5.74 -12.73
CA ARG A 200 9.66 -6.97 -12.58
C ARG A 200 10.47 -8.11 -11.94
N THR A 201 11.73 -8.23 -12.32
CA THR A 201 12.68 -9.21 -11.78
C THR A 201 13.76 -8.49 -11.02
N GLY A 202 14.30 -9.13 -9.98
CA GLY A 202 15.46 -8.60 -9.27
C GLY A 202 16.56 -8.19 -10.24
N GLY A 203 17.06 -6.98 -10.06
CA GLY A 203 18.19 -6.44 -10.83
C GLY A 203 19.51 -6.97 -10.27
N ASP A 204 20.51 -6.10 -10.28
CA ASP A 204 21.81 -6.40 -9.68
C ASP A 204 21.65 -6.88 -8.24
N ARG A 205 22.53 -7.80 -7.83
CA ARG A 205 22.58 -8.27 -6.45
C ARG A 205 22.66 -7.05 -5.53
N GLY A 206 21.75 -6.99 -4.56
CA GLY A 206 21.80 -5.97 -3.53
C GLY A 206 23.15 -5.99 -2.82
N TYR A 207 23.53 -4.87 -2.21
CA TYR A 207 24.84 -4.70 -1.55
C TYR A 207 25.06 -5.59 -0.31
N LEU A 208 24.04 -6.35 0.10
CA LEU A 208 24.12 -7.30 1.21
C LEU A 208 24.94 -8.53 0.79
N LYS A 209 26.27 -8.46 0.95
CA LYS A 209 27.19 -9.56 0.63
C LYS A 209 27.22 -10.66 1.69
N TYR A 210 26.83 -10.35 2.92
CA TYR A 210 26.87 -11.27 4.06
C TYR A 210 25.57 -11.19 4.88
N ASN A 211 25.10 -12.33 5.35
CA ASN A 211 23.97 -12.44 6.29
C ASN A 211 24.41 -12.08 7.72
N THR A 212 24.95 -10.87 7.91
CA THR A 212 25.08 -10.29 9.26
C THR A 212 23.69 -9.86 9.71
N ILE A 213 23.19 -10.46 10.80
CA ILE A 213 21.94 -10.06 11.45
C ILE A 213 22.32 -9.56 12.86
N PRO A 214 22.07 -8.27 13.18
CA PRO A 214 21.60 -7.22 12.27
C PRO A 214 22.70 -6.79 11.29
N PRO A 215 22.34 -6.37 10.06
CA PRO A 215 23.32 -5.93 9.08
C PRO A 215 24.04 -4.67 9.57
N PHE A 216 25.36 -4.62 9.46
CA PHE A 216 26.12 -3.38 9.67
C PHE A 216 25.70 -2.37 8.59
N ARG A 217 24.84 -1.43 8.96
CA ARG A 217 24.38 -0.34 8.10
C ARG A 217 24.90 0.96 8.68
N LYS A 218 25.50 1.79 7.83
CA LYS A 218 25.89 3.16 8.21
C LYS A 218 24.67 3.99 8.61
N TYR A 219 23.54 3.77 7.93
CA TYR A 219 22.30 4.48 8.17
C TYR A 219 21.29 3.56 8.84
N MET A 220 20.77 3.99 9.99
CA MET A 220 19.64 3.38 10.68
C MET A 220 18.32 3.74 9.98
N LEU A 221 18.15 5.01 9.59
CA LEU A 221 16.94 5.52 8.96
C LEU A 221 17.30 6.53 7.87
N VAL A 222 16.76 6.33 6.66
CA VAL A 222 16.85 7.31 5.58
C VAL A 222 15.45 7.59 5.06
N PHE A 223 15.08 8.87 4.99
CA PHE A 223 13.85 9.33 4.38
C PHE A 223 14.18 10.43 3.38
N LYS A 224 13.66 10.32 2.16
CA LYS A 224 13.66 11.40 1.18
C LYS A 224 12.23 11.60 0.69
N GLY A 225 11.57 12.68 1.07
CA GLY A 225 10.15 12.87 0.76
C GLY A 225 9.63 14.30 0.91
N LYS A 226 8.30 14.45 0.89
CA LYS A 226 7.64 15.76 0.98
C LYS A 226 7.23 16.08 2.42
N ARG A 227 7.50 17.31 2.85
CA ARG A 227 6.98 17.90 4.08
C ARG A 227 5.85 18.86 3.74
N TYR A 228 4.64 18.56 4.21
CA TYR A 228 3.49 19.42 3.97
C TYR A 228 3.53 20.59 4.95
N LEU A 229 3.43 21.82 4.42
CA LEU A 229 3.45 23.04 5.23
C LEU A 229 2.08 23.29 5.89
N THR A 230 1.02 22.71 5.31
CA THR A 230 -0.36 22.82 5.77
C THR A 230 -1.12 21.52 5.48
N GLY A 231 -2.28 21.36 6.14
CA GLY A 231 -3.18 20.22 5.92
C GLY A 231 -2.82 18.98 6.75
N ILE A 232 -3.63 17.94 6.61
CA ILE A 232 -3.53 16.72 7.42
C ILE A 232 -2.13 16.09 7.30
N GLY A 233 -1.52 15.83 8.46
CA GLY A 233 -0.18 15.24 8.57
C GLY A 233 0.98 16.24 8.41
N SER A 234 0.72 17.54 8.26
CA SER A 234 1.76 18.58 8.27
C SER A 234 2.58 18.53 9.55
N ASP A 235 1.93 18.43 10.70
CA ASP A 235 2.59 18.49 12.02
C ASP A 235 3.48 17.29 12.25
N THR A 236 2.98 16.07 11.96
CA THR A 236 3.78 14.84 12.05
C THR A 236 5.00 14.90 11.14
N ARG A 237 4.83 15.32 9.88
CA ARG A 237 5.95 15.45 8.93
C ARG A 237 6.91 16.58 9.32
N ASN A 238 6.40 17.63 9.97
CA ASN A 238 7.22 18.71 10.49
C ASN A 238 8.07 18.25 11.68
N ALA A 239 7.52 17.38 12.53
CA ALA A 239 8.19 16.81 13.69
C ALA A 239 9.33 15.86 13.31
N LEU A 240 9.26 15.19 12.15
CA LEU A 240 10.30 14.27 11.69
C LEU A 240 11.69 14.92 11.68
N TYR A 241 11.82 16.21 11.38
CA TYR A 241 13.13 16.85 11.37
C TYR A 241 13.88 16.74 12.72
N HIS A 242 13.16 16.65 13.84
CA HIS A 242 13.78 16.56 15.16
C HIS A 242 14.55 15.27 15.39
N VAL A 243 14.27 14.21 14.63
CA VAL A 243 15.03 12.95 14.72
C VAL A 243 16.20 12.90 13.73
N HIS A 244 16.34 13.89 12.84
CA HIS A 244 17.48 14.00 11.93
C HIS A 244 18.76 14.33 12.73
N ASN A 245 19.79 13.49 12.62
CA ASN A 245 21.09 13.71 13.27
C ASN A 245 22.26 13.89 12.29
N ALA A 246 22.01 13.80 10.98
CA ALA A 246 23.01 13.89 9.91
C ALA A 246 24.12 12.81 9.94
N GLU A 247 24.01 11.80 10.80
CA GLU A 247 25.00 10.73 10.95
C GLU A 247 24.44 9.40 10.41
N ASP A 248 23.46 8.82 11.12
CA ASP A 248 22.82 7.54 10.80
C ASP A 248 21.28 7.65 10.67
N VAL A 249 20.69 8.79 11.07
CA VAL A 249 19.30 9.17 10.79
C VAL A 249 19.27 10.39 9.89
N VAL A 250 19.05 10.14 8.60
CA VAL A 250 19.07 11.17 7.55
C VAL A 250 17.68 11.34 6.97
N LEU A 251 17.07 12.48 7.27
CA LEU A 251 15.75 12.87 6.75
C LEU A 251 15.91 14.10 5.85
N LEU A 252 15.72 13.91 4.55
CA LEU A 252 15.77 14.95 3.52
C LEU A 252 14.35 15.24 3.08
N THR A 253 13.89 16.49 3.23
CA THR A 253 12.51 16.84 2.91
C THR A 253 12.40 18.02 1.96
N THR A 254 11.41 18.02 1.09
CA THR A 254 11.04 19.20 0.31
C THR A 254 9.67 19.71 0.74
N CYS A 255 9.56 21.03 0.90
CA CYS A 255 8.29 21.72 1.14
C CYS A 255 7.54 22.04 -0.18
N LYS A 256 8.12 21.74 -1.35
CA LYS A 256 7.49 21.95 -2.66
C LYS A 256 6.34 20.96 -2.85
N HIS A 257 5.13 21.36 -2.46
CA HIS A 257 3.93 20.53 -2.58
C HIS A 257 2.68 21.33 -2.96
N GLY A 258 1.95 20.86 -3.98
CA GLY A 258 0.79 21.58 -4.50
C GLY A 258 1.17 22.91 -5.18
N LYS A 259 0.16 23.73 -5.49
CA LYS A 259 0.37 25.05 -6.12
C LYS A 259 0.65 26.16 -5.11
N ASP A 260 0.23 25.99 -3.85
CA ASP A 260 0.24 27.05 -2.85
C ASP A 260 1.36 26.94 -1.80
N TRP A 261 2.33 26.02 -1.94
CA TRP A 261 3.41 25.88 -0.97
C TRP A 261 4.19 27.18 -0.74
N GLN A 262 4.31 28.03 -1.76
CA GLN A 262 4.98 29.33 -1.67
C GLN A 262 4.26 30.27 -0.70
N LYS A 263 2.92 30.20 -0.62
CA LYS A 263 2.10 31.02 0.29
C LYS A 263 2.27 30.61 1.75
N HIS A 264 2.54 29.33 1.99
CA HIS A 264 2.71 28.77 3.33
C HIS A 264 4.18 28.57 3.73
N LYS A 265 5.10 29.10 2.94
CA LYS A 265 6.54 28.92 3.11
C LYS A 265 6.98 29.38 4.49
N ASP A 266 7.51 28.45 5.28
CA ASP A 266 8.14 28.75 6.56
C ASP A 266 9.64 29.04 6.41
N ALA A 267 10.28 29.43 7.52
CA ALA A 267 11.70 29.75 7.55
C ALA A 267 12.63 28.57 7.24
N ARG A 268 12.18 27.31 7.37
CA ARG A 268 13.00 26.12 7.13
C ARG A 268 12.96 25.64 5.68
N CYS A 269 11.88 25.95 4.96
CA CYS A 269 11.59 25.46 3.62
C CYS A 269 12.73 25.67 2.60
N ASP A 270 13.47 26.78 2.65
CA ASP A 270 14.62 26.99 1.74
C ASP A 270 15.78 26.02 2.03
N LYS A 271 16.11 25.82 3.31
CA LYS A 271 17.14 24.88 3.75
C LYS A 271 16.75 23.44 3.42
N ASP A 272 15.50 23.08 3.73
CA ASP A 272 14.92 21.77 3.41
C ASP A 272 15.08 21.46 1.91
N ASN A 273 14.69 22.39 1.03
CA ASN A 273 14.82 22.22 -0.42
C ASN A 273 16.28 22.10 -0.88
N ALA A 274 17.18 22.93 -0.35
CA ALA A 274 18.60 22.89 -0.71
C ALA A 274 19.28 21.58 -0.28
N GLU A 275 18.87 20.99 0.84
CA GLU A 275 19.34 19.68 1.29
C GLU A 275 18.69 18.52 0.52
N TYR A 276 17.42 18.66 0.13
CA TYR A 276 16.70 17.68 -0.67
C TYR A 276 17.26 17.54 -2.10
N ASP A 277 17.70 18.64 -2.70
CA ASP A 277 18.20 18.67 -4.07
C ASP A 277 19.67 18.16 -4.17
N LYS A 278 20.35 17.94 -3.04
CA LYS A 278 21.64 17.24 -2.96
C LYS A 278 21.47 15.72 -3.07
#